data_AF-A0AAJ2AQB4-F1
#
_entry.id   AF-A0AAJ2AQB4-F1
#
_cell.length_a   1.000
_cell.length_b   1.000
_cell.length_c   1.000
_cell.angle_alpha   90.00
_cell.angle_beta   90.00
_cell.angle_gamma   90.00
#
_symmetry.space_group_name_H-M   'P 1'
#
loop_
_entity.id
_entity.type
_entity.pdbx_description
1 polymer ?
#
loop_
_entity_poly.entity_id
_entity_poly.type
_entity_poly.pdbx_seq_one_letter_code
_entity_poly.pdbx_strand_id
1 'polypeptide(L)'
;MYSLGAYFLEIFPESIPGDGWTGAARFSRRSDYKLHAVVTTVTFPSHIFKPSRRQAEGAIADWARDFVKSSGDVLESSLRLASRV
;
A
#
# COMPACT_ATOMS: atom_id res chain seq x y z
N MET A 1 5.59 -5.00 6.81
CA MET A 1 4.20 -4.50 6.93
C MET A 1 4.17 -3.36 7.93
N TYR A 2 3.66 -2.19 7.55
CA TYR A 2 3.55 -0.99 8.39
C TYR A 2 2.11 -0.84 8.88
N SER A 3 1.93 -0.35 10.11
CA SER A 3 0.60 0.01 10.63
C SER A 3 0.31 1.49 10.33
N LEU A 4 -0.79 1.76 9.63
CA LEU A 4 -1.26 3.08 9.25
C LEU A 4 -2.66 3.34 9.83
N GLY A 5 -2.75 3.41 11.16
CA GLY A 5 -4.02 3.59 11.87
C GLY A 5 -4.94 2.39 11.73
N ALA A 6 -6.01 2.53 10.94
CA ALA A 6 -6.98 1.47 10.68
C ALA A 6 -6.51 0.43 9.63
N TYR A 7 -5.40 0.73 8.93
CA TYR A 7 -4.92 -0.09 7.83
C TYR A 7 -3.54 -0.68 8.12
N PHE A 8 -3.24 -1.77 7.43
CA PHE A 8 -1.88 -2.23 7.22
C PHE A 8 -1.42 -1.89 5.80
N LEU A 9 -0.12 -1.64 5.69
CA LEU A 9 0.58 -1.35 4.44
C LEU A 9 1.68 -2.39 4.21
N GLU A 10 1.65 -3.00 3.03
CA GLU A 10 2.78 -3.75 2.47
C GLU A 10 3.31 -3.00 1.24
N ILE A 11 4.63 -2.95 1.10
CA ILE A 11 5.28 -2.24 -0.01
C ILE A 11 5.95 -3.29 -0.89
N PHE A 12 5.69 -3.20 -2.19
CA PHE A 12 6.26 -4.04 -3.22
C PHE A 12 7.22 -3.19 -4.05
N PRO A 13 8.48 -3.06 -3.62
CA PRO A 13 9.48 -2.33 -4.40
C PRO A 13 9.84 -3.13 -5.65
N GLU A 14 10.07 -2.41 -6.74
CA GLU A 14 10.43 -2.96 -8.04
C GLU A 14 11.67 -2.22 -8.57
N SER A 15 12.65 -2.96 -9.07
CA SER A 15 13.83 -2.37 -9.71
C SER A 15 13.50 -2.00 -11.15
N ILE A 16 13.84 -0.78 -11.55
CA ILE A 16 13.85 -0.34 -12.94
C ILE A 16 15.27 -0.52 -13.49
N PRO A 17 15.49 -1.42 -14.46
CA PRO A 17 16.82 -1.70 -14.99
C PRO A 17 17.55 -0.44 -15.47
N GLY A 18 18.72 -0.17 -14.90
CA GLY A 18 19.58 0.95 -15.30
C GLY A 18 19.17 2.33 -14.77
N ASP A 19 18.04 2.46 -14.07
CA ASP A 19 17.50 3.77 -13.69
C ASP A 19 17.34 3.89 -12.17
N GLY A 20 16.67 2.93 -11.51
CA GLY A 20 16.44 3.03 -10.08
C GLY A 20 15.41 2.06 -9.54
N TRP A 21 14.59 2.52 -8.60
CA TRP A 21 13.58 1.74 -7.90
C TRP A 21 12.24 2.47 -7.85
N THR A 22 11.17 1.73 -8.03
CA THR A 22 9.79 2.15 -7.86
C THR A 22 9.04 1.14 -6.99
N GLY A 23 7.71 1.19 -6.96
CA GLY A 23 6.91 0.15 -6.35
C GLY A 23 5.44 0.48 -6.19
N ALA A 24 4.73 -0.47 -5.62
CA ALA A 24 3.32 -0.35 -5.27
C ALA A 24 3.09 -0.50 -3.77
N ALA A 25 1.97 0.05 -3.30
CA ALA A 25 1.50 -0.10 -1.94
C ALA A 25 0.25 -0.98 -1.93
N ARG A 26 0.28 -2.04 -1.12
CA ARG A 26 -0.89 -2.86 -0.84
C ARG A 26 -1.42 -2.53 0.53
N PHE A 27 -2.73 -2.32 0.58
CA PHE A 27 -3.44 -1.98 1.79
C PHE A 27 -4.40 -3.09 2.17
N SER A 28 -4.59 -3.28 3.46
CA SER A 28 -5.63 -4.12 4.06
C SER A 28 -6.16 -3.46 5.32
N ARG A 29 -7.38 -3.82 5.74
CA ARG A 29 -7.87 -3.36 7.04
C ARG A 29 -7.19 -4.15 8.14
N ARG A 30 -6.83 -3.46 9.23
CA ARG A 30 -6.34 -4.12 10.44
C ARG A 30 -7.39 -5.04 11.07
N SER A 31 -8.68 -4.74 10.92
CA SER A 31 -9.78 -5.58 11.41
C SER A 31 -9.81 -6.96 10.77
N ASP A 32 -9.40 -7.06 9.51
CA ASP A 32 -9.57 -8.27 8.70
C ASP A 32 -8.60 -9.39 9.15
N TYR A 33 -7.49 -9.03 9.80
CA TYR A 33 -6.54 -9.98 10.37
C TYR A 33 -7.08 -10.79 11.55
N LYS A 34 -8.21 -10.38 12.14
CA LYS A 34 -8.86 -11.15 13.21
C LYS A 34 -9.62 -12.38 12.68
N LEU A 35 -9.88 -12.45 11.37
CA LEU A 35 -10.82 -13.42 10.78
C LEU A 35 -10.18 -14.72 10.28
N HIS A 36 -8.88 -14.94 10.48
CA HIS A 36 -8.11 -16.18 10.19
C HIS A 36 -8.22 -16.83 8.79
N ALA A 37 -9.13 -16.42 7.90
CA ALA A 37 -9.40 -17.14 6.66
C ALA A 37 -9.00 -16.37 5.40
N VAL A 38 -9.25 -15.06 5.29
CA VAL A 38 -8.85 -14.24 4.13
C VAL A 38 -8.71 -12.77 4.55
N VAL A 39 -7.59 -12.13 4.21
CA VAL A 39 -7.42 -10.68 4.36
C VAL A 39 -7.68 -10.03 3.01
N THR A 40 -8.70 -9.18 2.94
CA THR A 40 -8.95 -8.41 1.71
C THR A 40 -7.85 -7.38 1.53
N THR A 41 -7.27 -7.34 0.33
CA THR A 41 -6.21 -6.40 0.01
C THR A 41 -6.52 -5.65 -1.28
N VAL A 42 -6.03 -4.43 -1.40
CA VAL A 42 -6.04 -3.65 -2.65
C VAL A 42 -4.64 -3.07 -2.88
N THR A 43 -4.19 -3.04 -4.13
CA THR A 43 -2.86 -2.53 -4.49
C THR A 43 -3.00 -1.26 -5.32
N PHE A 44 -2.28 -0.22 -4.93
CA PHE A 44 -2.17 1.04 -5.66
C PHE A 44 -0.71 1.24 -6.11
N PRO A 45 -0.46 1.53 -7.40
CA PRO A 45 0.86 1.92 -7.86
C PRO A 45 1.21 3.29 -7.27
N SER A 46 2.43 3.43 -6.72
CA SER A 46 2.85 4.71 -6.13
C SER A 46 3.33 5.71 -7.19
N HIS A 47 3.80 5.21 -8.34
CA HIS A 47 4.50 5.98 -9.38
C HIS A 47 5.70 6.78 -8.86
N ILE A 48 6.24 6.42 -7.69
CA ILE A 48 7.41 7.06 -7.10
C ILE A 48 8.67 6.42 -7.66
N PHE A 49 9.63 7.25 -8.05
CA PHE A 49 10.94 6.80 -8.50
C PHE A 49 12.02 7.31 -7.56
N LYS A 50 12.92 6.42 -7.14
CA LYS A 50 14.09 6.75 -6.31
C LYS A 50 15.33 5.96 -6.73
N PRO A 51 16.54 6.51 -6.51
CA PRO A 51 17.79 5.84 -6.90
C PRO A 51 18.05 4.50 -6.18
N SER A 52 17.48 4.29 -4.99
CA SER A 52 17.69 3.07 -4.22
C SER A 52 16.40 2.49 -3.67
N ARG A 53 16.39 1.17 -3.48
CA ARG A 53 15.25 0.44 -2.90
C ARG A 53 14.78 1.05 -1.59
N ARG A 54 15.70 1.33 -0.67
CA ARG A 54 15.37 1.91 0.65
C ARG A 54 14.72 3.29 0.54
N GLN A 55 15.20 4.13 -0.39
CA GLN A 55 14.59 5.43 -0.63
C GLN A 55 13.20 5.29 -1.25
N ALA A 56 13.01 4.36 -2.20
CA ALA A 56 11.70 4.07 -2.79
C ALA A 56 10.72 3.59 -1.72
N GLU A 57 11.11 2.60 -0.91
CA GLU A 57 10.28 2.08 0.19
C GLU A 57 9.88 3.18 1.18
N GLY A 58 10.83 4.03 1.59
CA GLY A 58 10.54 5.15 2.49
C GLY A 58 9.56 6.15 1.88
N ALA A 59 9.80 6.57 0.62
CA ALA A 59 8.94 7.51 -0.08
C ALA A 59 7.53 6.94 -0.35
N ILE A 60 7.42 5.64 -0.65
CA ILE A 60 6.12 4.95 -0.80
C ILE A 60 5.39 4.88 0.54
N ALA A 61 6.10 4.64 1.64
CA ALA A 61 5.50 4.65 2.98
C ALA A 61 4.94 6.02 3.35
N ASP A 62 5.67 7.10 3.04
CA ASP A 62 5.24 8.47 3.30
C ASP A 62 4.04 8.84 2.44
N TRP A 63 4.10 8.57 1.13
CA TRP A 63 2.96 8.76 0.24
C TRP A 63 1.73 7.96 0.68
N ALA A 64 1.90 6.72 1.13
CA ALA A 64 0.79 5.89 1.60
C ALA A 64 0.14 6.45 2.87
N ARG A 65 0.92 7.07 3.77
CA ARG A 65 0.37 7.79 4.94
C ARG A 65 -0.50 8.96 4.51
N ASP A 66 0.00 9.76 3.56
CA ASP A 66 -0.73 10.92 3.05
C ASP A 66 -1.99 10.48 2.30
N PHE A 67 -1.91 9.42 1.49
CA PHE A 67 -3.04 8.85 0.76
C PHE A 67 -4.16 8.37 1.71
N VAL A 68 -3.82 7.66 2.79
CA VAL A 68 -4.80 7.25 3.80
C VAL A 68 -5.47 8.47 4.45
N LYS A 69 -4.69 9.53 4.71
CA LYS A 69 -5.21 10.75 5.35
C LYS A 69 -6.11 11.56 4.42
N SER A 70 -5.76 11.71 3.14
CA SER A 70 -6.51 12.54 2.18
C SER A 70 -7.63 11.79 1.48
N SER A 71 -7.48 10.48 1.31
CA SER A 71 -8.26 9.66 0.38
C SER A 71 -8.72 8.34 1.02
N GLY A 72 -8.84 8.31 2.35
CA GLY A 72 -9.26 7.12 3.10
C GLY A 72 -10.59 6.51 2.63
N ASP A 73 -11.56 7.33 2.23
CA ASP A 73 -12.84 6.86 1.71
C ASP A 73 -12.71 6.11 0.37
N VAL A 74 -11.76 6.53 -0.48
CA VAL A 74 -11.44 5.84 -1.75
C VAL A 74 -10.82 4.48 -1.45
N LEU A 75 -9.89 4.41 -0.49
CA LEU A 75 -9.29 3.17 -0.04
C LEU A 75 -10.35 2.20 0.51
N GLU A 76 -11.23 2.68 1.38
CA GLU A 76 -12.31 1.86 1.97
C GLU A 76 -13.27 1.34 0.92
N SER A 77 -13.70 2.20 0.01
CA SER A 77 -14.59 1.81 -1.09
C SER A 77 -13.94 0.74 -1.96
N SER A 78 -12.65 0.89 -2.27
CA SER A 78 -11.88 -0.07 -3.06
C SER A 78 -11.77 -1.43 -2.35
N LEU A 79 -11.48 -1.43 -1.04
CA LEU A 79 -11.44 -2.65 -0.23
C LEU A 79 -12.81 -3.33 -0.13
N ARG A 80 -13.92 -2.57 -0.06
CA ARG A 80 -15.29 -3.15 -0.09
C ARG A 80 -15.64 -3.76 -1.43
N LEU A 81 -15.18 -3.17 -2.53
CA LEU A 81 -15.37 -3.72 -3.87
C LEU A 81 -14.56 -5.00 -4.05
N ALA A 82 -13.31 -5.00 -3.60
CA ALA A 82 -12.43 -6.17 -3.67
C ALA A 82 -12.97 -7.37 -2.88
N SER A 83 -13.66 -7.16 -1.75
CA SER A 83 -14.26 -8.26 -0.96
C SER A 83 -15.51 -8.88 -1.59
N ARG A 84 -16.01 -8.34 -2.71
CA ARG A 84 -17.22 -8.84 -3.41
C ARG A 84 -16.89 -9.69 -4.65
N VAL A 85 -15.62 -9.74 -5.02
CA VAL A 85 -15.08 -10.57 -6.11
C VAL A 85 -14.60 -11.90 -5.53
#